data_AF-A0A376Y693-F1
#
_entry.id   AF-A0A376Y693-F1
#
_cell.length_a   1.000
_cell.length_b   1.000
_cell.length_c   1.000
_cell.angle_alpha   90.00
_cell.angle_beta   90.00
_cell.angle_gamma   90.00
#
_symmetry.space_group_name_H-M   'P 1'
#
loop_
_entity.id
_entity.type
_entity.pdbx_description
1 polymer ?
#
loop_
_entity_poly.entity_id
_entity_poly.type
_entity_poly.pdbx_seq_one_letter_code
_entity_poly.pdbx_strand_id
1 'polypeptide(L)'
;MNKEDDIRLDQKVRAAWMYYIAGLNQSEIASQLGTSRPVVQRLIAAAKDEGDCVDWIASSGCQTVSIMPQLLKEKYQLTDCNIMPVYSIESTLDSVTFGCYQLMARYLQGDKPTIVGIGSGLTLKKTIKRIDFDSQNTRCVALISAMNEHGQCNYYDDVPLLFGEKNSGKILPVASSTLCSVPRRVPNVVNQSIVPQRLYRSA
;
A
#
# COMPACT_ATOMS: atom_id res chain seq x y z
N MET A 1 -8.76 -18.64 -23.47
CA MET A 1 -9.80 -18.56 -22.42
C MET A 1 -11.00 -17.84 -23.02
N ASN A 2 -12.22 -18.37 -22.87
CA ASN A 2 -13.41 -17.74 -23.42
C ASN A 2 -13.73 -16.46 -22.63
N LYS A 3 -14.32 -15.44 -23.26
CA LYS A 3 -14.62 -14.14 -22.62
C LYS A 3 -15.58 -14.30 -21.43
N GLU A 4 -16.49 -15.26 -21.51
CA GLU A 4 -17.40 -15.61 -20.41
C GLU A 4 -16.68 -16.22 -19.20
N ASP A 5 -15.64 -17.03 -19.44
CA ASP A 5 -14.88 -17.65 -18.34
C ASP A 5 -14.08 -16.60 -17.57
N ASP A 6 -13.54 -15.60 -18.28
CA ASP A 6 -12.81 -14.48 -17.67
C ASP A 6 -13.73 -13.60 -16.81
N ILE A 7 -14.96 -13.33 -17.28
CA ILE A 7 -15.97 -12.60 -16.50
C ILE A 7 -16.35 -13.38 -15.23
N ARG A 8 -16.54 -14.71 -15.33
CA ARG A 8 -16.85 -15.56 -14.17
C ARG A 8 -15.68 -15.59 -13.18
N LEU A 9 -14.44 -15.64 -13.67
CA LEU A 9 -13.25 -15.61 -12.85
C LEU A 9 -13.10 -14.27 -12.13
N ASP A 10 -13.33 -13.14 -12.82
CA ASP A 10 -13.35 -11.81 -12.21
C ASP A 10 -14.40 -11.69 -11.11
N GLN A 11 -15.62 -12.18 -11.34
CA GLN A 11 -16.66 -12.25 -10.31
C GLN A 11 -16.25 -13.12 -9.11
N LYS A 12 -15.58 -14.26 -9.35
CA LYS A 12 -15.06 -15.14 -8.30
C LYS A 12 -14.03 -14.41 -7.45
N VAL A 13 -13.06 -13.75 -8.08
CA VAL A 13 -12.02 -12.95 -7.41
C VAL A 13 -12.62 -11.80 -6.60
N ARG A 14 -13.57 -11.06 -7.17
CA ARG A 14 -14.24 -9.94 -6.48
C ARG A 14 -15.08 -10.42 -5.29
N ALA A 15 -15.82 -11.52 -5.44
CA ALA A 15 -16.58 -12.12 -4.33
C ALA A 15 -15.65 -12.54 -3.18
N ALA A 16 -14.55 -13.21 -3.52
CA ALA A 16 -13.55 -13.67 -2.58
C ALA A 16 -12.89 -12.48 -1.85
N TRP A 17 -12.49 -11.44 -2.59
CA TRP A 17 -11.95 -10.20 -2.02
C TRP A 17 -12.91 -9.54 -1.03
N MET A 18 -14.17 -9.35 -1.43
CA MET A 18 -15.16 -8.70 -0.58
C MET A 18 -15.42 -9.49 0.71
N TYR A 19 -15.41 -10.81 0.65
CA TYR A 19 -15.66 -11.67 1.81
C TYR A 19 -14.45 -11.71 2.77
N TYR A 20 -13.26 -12.04 2.25
CA TYR A 20 -12.09 -12.32 3.09
C TYR A 20 -11.31 -11.07 3.50
N ILE A 21 -11.23 -10.07 2.62
CA ILE A 21 -10.38 -8.89 2.84
C ILE A 21 -11.22 -7.70 3.31
N ALA A 22 -12.41 -7.52 2.73
CA ALA A 22 -13.29 -6.42 3.09
C ALA A 22 -14.34 -6.77 4.18
N GLY A 23 -14.53 -8.06 4.50
CA GLY A 23 -15.40 -8.52 5.59
C GLY A 23 -16.90 -8.37 5.33
N LEU A 24 -17.32 -8.24 4.07
CA LEU A 24 -18.74 -8.14 3.71
C LEU A 24 -19.44 -9.48 3.86
N ASN A 25 -20.73 -9.45 4.22
CA ASN A 25 -21.55 -10.64 4.24
C ASN A 25 -22.06 -11.02 2.82
N GLN A 26 -22.52 -12.27 2.65
CA GLN A 26 -22.92 -12.79 1.34
C GLN A 26 -24.08 -12.02 0.69
N SER A 27 -24.97 -11.42 1.49
CA SER A 27 -26.10 -10.63 0.98
C SER A 27 -25.61 -9.28 0.44
N GLU A 28 -24.70 -8.61 1.15
CA GLU A 28 -24.07 -7.37 0.69
C GLU A 28 -23.30 -7.60 -0.61
N ILE A 29 -22.51 -8.69 -0.68
CA ILE A 29 -21.76 -9.07 -1.88
C ILE A 29 -22.70 -9.34 -3.05
N ALA A 30 -23.84 -9.98 -2.82
CA ALA A 30 -24.84 -10.26 -3.85
C ALA A 30 -25.40 -8.96 -4.45
N SER A 31 -25.69 -7.97 -3.61
CA SER A 31 -26.08 -6.62 -4.04
C SER A 31 -24.98 -5.92 -4.84
N GLN A 32 -23.72 -6.00 -4.40
CA GLN A 32 -22.58 -5.37 -5.09
C GLN A 32 -22.26 -6.00 -6.46
N LEU A 33 -22.43 -7.33 -6.58
CA LEU A 33 -22.18 -8.05 -7.83
C LEU A 33 -23.41 -8.11 -8.76
N GLY A 34 -24.58 -7.63 -8.32
CA GLY A 34 -25.83 -7.72 -9.08
C GLY A 34 -26.28 -9.17 -9.31
N THR A 35 -26.04 -10.06 -8.34
CA THR A 35 -26.35 -11.50 -8.43
C THR A 35 -27.13 -11.99 -7.22
N SER A 36 -27.49 -13.26 -7.18
CA SER A 36 -28.21 -13.86 -6.05
C SER A 36 -27.25 -14.38 -4.97
N ARG A 37 -27.71 -14.37 -3.71
CA ARG A 37 -26.94 -14.89 -2.56
C ARG A 37 -26.44 -16.34 -2.76
N PRO A 38 -27.23 -17.28 -3.31
CA PRO A 38 -26.73 -18.64 -3.59
C PRO A 38 -25.59 -18.66 -4.61
N VAL A 39 -25.59 -17.76 -5.59
CA VAL A 39 -24.49 -17.64 -6.56
C VAL A 39 -23.23 -17.14 -5.86
N VAL A 40 -23.33 -16.11 -5.03
CA VAL A 40 -22.18 -15.62 -4.23
C VAL A 40 -21.60 -16.71 -3.34
N GLN A 41 -22.46 -17.48 -2.66
CA GLN A 41 -22.00 -18.58 -1.82
C GLN A 41 -21.19 -19.61 -2.63
N ARG A 42 -21.64 -19.95 -3.84
CA ARG A 42 -20.90 -20.84 -4.75
C ARG A 42 -19.57 -20.23 -5.20
N LEU A 43 -19.52 -18.93 -5.51
CA LEU A 43 -18.29 -18.24 -5.89
C LEU A 43 -17.25 -18.25 -4.76
N ILE A 44 -17.67 -17.93 -3.53
CA ILE A 44 -16.79 -17.93 -2.37
C ILE A 44 -16.30 -19.35 -2.06
N ALA A 45 -17.18 -20.35 -2.11
CA ALA A 45 -16.79 -21.75 -1.94
C ALA A 45 -15.76 -22.19 -3.00
N ALA A 46 -16.01 -21.88 -4.27
CA ALA A 46 -15.10 -22.20 -5.37
C ALA A 46 -13.79 -21.40 -5.34
N ALA A 47 -13.71 -20.30 -4.59
CA ALA A 47 -12.45 -19.61 -4.31
C ALA A 47 -11.71 -20.26 -3.14
N LYS A 48 -12.43 -20.70 -2.11
CA LYS A 48 -11.88 -21.39 -0.93
C LYS A 48 -11.24 -22.73 -1.30
N ASP A 49 -11.80 -23.45 -2.27
CA ASP A 49 -11.26 -24.72 -2.74
C ASP A 49 -9.89 -24.58 -3.43
N GLU A 50 -9.47 -23.35 -3.78
CA GLU A 50 -8.22 -23.07 -4.48
C GLU A 50 -7.03 -22.81 -3.53
N GLY A 51 -7.26 -22.73 -2.22
CA GLY A 51 -6.21 -22.55 -1.21
C GLY A 51 -6.34 -21.26 -0.40
N ASP A 52 -5.20 -20.68 0.02
CA ASP A 52 -5.19 -19.38 0.70
C ASP A 52 -5.74 -18.33 -0.26
N CYS A 53 -6.88 -17.74 0.11
CA CYS A 53 -7.63 -16.83 -0.75
C CYS A 53 -6.82 -15.60 -1.14
N VAL A 54 -5.98 -15.06 -0.24
CA VAL A 54 -5.21 -13.84 -0.53
C VAL A 54 -4.16 -14.11 -1.60
N ASP A 55 -3.41 -15.20 -1.44
CA ASP A 55 -2.40 -15.62 -2.40
C ASP A 55 -3.04 -16.08 -3.71
N TRP A 56 -4.14 -16.83 -3.62
CA TRP A 56 -4.91 -17.27 -4.78
C TRP A 56 -5.41 -16.08 -5.60
N ILE A 57 -5.97 -15.03 -4.98
CA ILE A 57 -6.41 -13.82 -5.70
C ILE A 57 -5.24 -13.21 -6.47
N ALA A 58 -4.06 -13.11 -5.86
CA ALA A 58 -2.88 -12.54 -6.50
C ALA A 58 -2.34 -13.40 -7.66
N SER A 59 -2.47 -14.73 -7.58
CA SER A 59 -2.08 -15.66 -8.65
C SER A 59 -3.22 -16.05 -9.58
N SER A 60 -4.44 -15.57 -9.32
CA SER A 60 -5.61 -15.92 -10.11
C SER A 60 -5.38 -15.41 -11.53
N GLY A 61 -5.56 -16.25 -12.54
CA GLY A 61 -5.42 -15.87 -13.95
C GLY A 61 -6.43 -14.81 -14.42
N CYS A 62 -7.12 -14.14 -13.50
CA CYS A 62 -8.05 -13.06 -13.71
C CYS A 62 -7.35 -11.89 -14.40
N GLN A 63 -7.96 -11.41 -15.49
CA GLN A 63 -7.40 -10.34 -16.28
C GLN A 63 -7.11 -9.07 -15.48
N THR A 64 -8.02 -8.69 -14.57
CA THR A 64 -7.92 -7.46 -13.78
C THR A 64 -6.73 -7.45 -12.82
N VAL A 65 -6.52 -8.55 -12.07
CA VAL A 65 -5.53 -8.59 -10.98
C VAL A 65 -4.20 -9.25 -11.39
N SER A 66 -4.16 -10.06 -12.46
CA SER A 66 -2.93 -10.72 -12.90
C SER A 66 -2.39 -10.21 -14.24
N ILE A 67 -3.24 -9.88 -15.23
CA ILE A 67 -2.77 -9.53 -16.58
C ILE A 67 -2.56 -8.01 -16.70
N MET A 68 -3.54 -7.21 -16.28
CA MET A 68 -3.48 -5.76 -16.36
C MET A 68 -2.26 -5.14 -15.65
N PRO A 69 -1.81 -5.61 -14.48
CA PRO A 69 -0.59 -5.08 -13.87
C PRO A 69 0.63 -5.30 -14.76
N GLN A 70 0.74 -6.45 -15.43
CA GLN A 70 1.86 -6.74 -16.34
C GLN A 70 1.85 -5.78 -17.54
N LEU A 71 0.68 -5.57 -18.15
CA LEU A 71 0.52 -4.63 -19.25
C LEU A 71 0.86 -3.18 -18.86
N LEU A 72 0.48 -2.76 -17.65
CA LEU A 72 0.83 -1.43 -17.13
C LEU A 72 2.34 -1.33 -16.85
N LYS A 73 2.97 -2.39 -16.32
CA LYS A 73 4.43 -2.43 -16.12
C LYS A 73 5.17 -2.28 -17.44
N GLU A 74 4.77 -3.00 -18.48
CA GLU A 74 5.39 -2.91 -19.79
C GLU A 74 5.19 -1.54 -20.43
N LYS A 75 3.95 -1.02 -20.40
CA LYS A 75 3.60 0.26 -21.03
C LYS A 75 4.30 1.45 -20.36
N TYR A 76 4.37 1.47 -19.04
CA TYR A 76 4.90 2.60 -18.25
C TYR A 76 6.30 2.33 -17.67
N GLN A 77 6.92 1.19 -18.00
CA GLN A 77 8.24 0.79 -17.55
C GLN A 77 8.38 0.76 -16.01
N LEU A 78 7.33 0.26 -15.33
CA LEU A 78 7.28 0.21 -13.87
C LEU A 78 8.00 -1.03 -13.34
N THR A 79 8.79 -0.86 -12.28
CA THR A 79 9.41 -1.98 -11.55
C THR A 79 8.36 -2.91 -10.95
N ASP A 80 7.29 -2.34 -10.40
CA ASP A 80 6.20 -3.05 -9.77
C ASP A 80 4.86 -2.35 -10.09
N CYS A 81 3.79 -3.13 -10.17
CA CYS A 81 2.44 -2.65 -10.33
C CYS A 81 1.51 -3.65 -9.66
N ASN A 82 0.64 -3.14 -8.80
CA ASN A 82 -0.37 -3.94 -8.12
C ASN A 82 -1.73 -3.29 -8.39
N ILE A 83 -2.73 -4.10 -8.75
CA ILE A 83 -4.10 -3.64 -9.00
C ILE A 83 -5.01 -4.32 -7.99
N MET A 84 -5.71 -3.49 -7.21
CA MET A 84 -6.63 -3.95 -6.17
C MET A 84 -8.07 -3.87 -6.68
N PRO A 85 -8.89 -4.91 -6.52
CA PRO A 85 -10.29 -4.84 -6.88
C PRO A 85 -11.02 -3.90 -5.92
N VAL A 86 -11.94 -3.11 -6.48
CA VAL A 86 -12.74 -2.12 -5.76
C VAL A 86 -14.22 -2.45 -6.00
N TYR A 87 -15.04 -2.41 -4.96
CA TYR A 87 -16.49 -2.73 -5.07
C TYR A 87 -17.38 -1.51 -4.81
N SER A 88 -16.85 -0.46 -4.19
CA SER A 88 -17.49 0.87 -4.10
C SER A 88 -16.44 1.97 -4.03
N ILE A 89 -16.82 3.22 -4.30
CA ILE A 89 -15.89 4.36 -4.22
C ILE A 89 -15.29 4.47 -2.81
N GLU A 90 -16.08 4.23 -1.78
CA GLU A 90 -15.69 4.27 -0.37
C GLU A 90 -14.66 3.18 -0.04
N SER A 91 -14.75 2.01 -0.69
CA SER A 91 -13.81 0.90 -0.51
C SER A 91 -12.43 1.12 -1.16
N THR A 92 -12.30 2.15 -2.02
CA THR A 92 -11.06 2.40 -2.79
C THR A 92 -9.87 2.57 -1.86
N LEU A 93 -10.01 3.41 -0.82
CA LEU A 93 -8.90 3.71 0.07
C LEU A 93 -8.44 2.47 0.84
N ASP A 94 -9.36 1.65 1.34
CA ASP A 94 -9.02 0.44 2.08
C ASP A 94 -8.39 -0.62 1.17
N SER A 95 -8.86 -0.72 -0.07
CA SER A 95 -8.30 -1.65 -1.07
C SER A 95 -6.88 -1.25 -1.48
N VAL A 96 -6.65 0.03 -1.77
CA VAL A 96 -5.31 0.56 -2.06
C VAL A 96 -4.39 0.40 -0.86
N THR A 97 -4.88 0.67 0.35
CA THR A 97 -4.14 0.47 1.60
C THR A 97 -3.68 -0.98 1.76
N PHE A 98 -4.55 -1.95 1.46
CA PHE A 98 -4.18 -3.36 1.47
C PHE A 98 -3.07 -3.68 0.46
N GLY A 99 -3.20 -3.19 -0.77
CA GLY A 99 -2.17 -3.38 -1.79
C GLY A 99 -0.82 -2.75 -1.42
N CYS A 100 -0.84 -1.58 -0.78
CA CYS A 100 0.36 -0.96 -0.23
C CYS A 100 0.97 -1.78 0.90
N TYR A 101 0.15 -2.37 1.78
CA TYR A 101 0.60 -3.25 2.85
C TYR A 101 1.29 -4.49 2.26
N GLN A 102 0.69 -5.15 1.26
CA GLN A 102 1.30 -6.30 0.59
C GLN A 102 2.64 -5.94 -0.06
N LEU A 103 2.72 -4.78 -0.70
CA LEU A 103 3.97 -4.30 -1.29
C LEU A 103 5.03 -4.05 -0.21
N MET A 104 4.66 -3.38 0.89
CA MET A 104 5.55 -3.14 2.02
C MET A 104 6.05 -4.45 2.63
N ALA A 105 5.18 -5.44 2.85
CA ALA A 105 5.56 -6.75 3.36
C ALA A 105 6.65 -7.40 2.49
N ARG A 106 6.51 -7.40 1.16
CA ARG A 106 7.51 -7.97 0.24
C ARG A 106 8.91 -7.36 0.38
N TYR A 107 9.01 -6.07 0.67
CA TYR A 107 10.30 -5.37 0.76
C TYR A 107 10.86 -5.26 2.18
N LEU A 108 9.98 -5.27 3.19
CA LEU A 108 10.35 -4.97 4.58
C LEU A 108 10.35 -6.18 5.49
N GLN A 109 9.64 -7.25 5.14
CA GLN A 109 9.55 -8.42 6.00
C GLN A 109 10.90 -9.16 6.04
N GLY A 110 11.33 -9.51 7.25
CA GLY A 110 12.59 -10.21 7.52
C GLY A 110 13.71 -9.31 8.04
N ASP A 111 14.92 -9.87 8.12
CA ASP A 111 16.04 -9.26 8.85
C ASP A 111 16.98 -8.40 8.00
N LYS A 112 16.65 -8.18 6.72
CA LYS A 112 17.52 -7.43 5.82
C LYS A 112 17.58 -5.95 6.24
N PRO A 113 18.78 -5.41 6.53
CA PRO A 113 18.92 -3.98 6.84
C PRO A 113 18.46 -3.13 5.66
N THR A 114 17.40 -2.35 5.88
CA THR A 114 16.74 -1.58 4.82
C THR A 114 16.52 -0.15 5.29
N ILE A 115 16.81 0.82 4.42
CA ILE A 115 16.50 2.24 4.68
C ILE A 115 15.37 2.64 3.75
N VAL A 116 14.26 3.13 4.32
CA VAL A 116 13.07 3.53 3.55
C VAL A 116 12.78 5.01 3.74
N GLY A 117 12.64 5.72 2.62
CA GLY A 117 12.10 7.08 2.62
C GLY A 117 10.58 7.05 2.75
N ILE A 118 10.02 7.77 3.73
CA ILE A 118 8.58 7.83 4.00
C ILE A 118 8.08 9.26 3.85
N GLY A 119 7.04 9.44 3.04
CA GLY A 119 6.33 10.71 2.86
C GLY A 119 5.15 10.90 3.83
N SER A 120 4.16 11.71 3.43
CA SER A 120 2.88 11.91 4.14
C SER A 120 1.73 11.20 3.47
N GLY A 121 0.62 11.10 4.18
CA GLY A 121 -0.72 10.99 3.58
C GLY A 121 -1.60 9.94 4.24
N LEU A 122 -2.90 10.04 3.97
CA LEU A 122 -3.91 9.14 4.55
C LEU A 122 -3.67 7.67 4.16
N THR A 123 -3.33 7.41 2.90
CA THR A 123 -3.03 6.06 2.41
C THR A 123 -1.88 5.42 3.16
N LEU A 124 -0.74 6.13 3.30
CA LEU A 124 0.42 5.64 4.05
C LEU A 124 0.07 5.45 5.53
N LYS A 125 -0.62 6.41 6.15
CA LYS A 125 -1.05 6.33 7.55
C LYS A 125 -1.89 5.08 7.82
N LYS A 126 -2.89 4.80 6.99
CA LYS A 126 -3.70 3.58 7.10
C LYS A 126 -2.88 2.32 6.82
N THR A 127 -1.97 2.37 5.86
CA THR A 127 -1.12 1.22 5.48
C THR A 127 -0.23 0.80 6.64
N ILE A 128 0.44 1.77 7.26
CA ILE A 128 1.33 1.54 8.41
C ILE A 128 0.54 0.98 9.58
N LYS A 129 -0.67 1.47 9.83
CA LYS A 129 -1.56 0.90 10.85
C LYS A 129 -1.91 -0.58 10.61
N ARG A 130 -1.89 -1.03 9.34
CA ARG A 130 -2.17 -2.42 8.96
C ARG A 130 -0.97 -3.37 9.08
N ILE A 131 0.26 -2.85 9.03
CA ILE A 131 1.49 -3.68 9.14
C ILE A 131 1.42 -4.55 10.41
N ASP A 132 1.65 -5.85 10.29
CA ASP A 132 1.60 -6.80 11.39
C ASP A 132 2.83 -7.73 11.41
N PHE A 133 3.80 -7.46 10.54
CA PHE A 133 5.06 -8.17 10.45
C PHE A 133 6.19 -7.37 11.11
N ASP A 134 7.20 -8.09 11.59
CA ASP A 134 8.40 -7.50 12.17
C ASP A 134 9.41 -7.08 11.09
N SER A 135 10.06 -5.94 11.32
CA SER A 135 11.11 -5.39 10.47
C SER A 135 12.18 -4.68 11.29
N GLN A 136 12.81 -5.41 12.23
CA GLN A 136 13.67 -4.85 13.27
C GLN A 136 14.91 -4.09 12.74
N ASN A 137 15.40 -4.47 11.55
CA ASN A 137 16.56 -3.85 10.91
C ASN A 137 16.18 -2.75 9.90
N THR A 138 14.90 -2.39 9.81
CA THR A 138 14.45 -1.30 8.93
C THR A 138 14.55 0.04 9.63
N ARG A 139 15.09 1.02 8.91
CA ARG A 139 15.17 2.42 9.33
C ARG A 139 14.37 3.28 8.38
N CYS A 140 13.69 4.29 8.90
CA CYS A 140 12.98 5.24 8.07
C CYS A 140 13.65 6.61 8.05
N VAL A 141 13.53 7.28 6.91
CA VAL A 141 13.90 8.67 6.69
C VAL A 141 12.62 9.41 6.29
N ALA A 142 12.27 10.48 6.99
CA ALA A 142 11.16 11.33 6.57
C ALA A 142 11.55 12.11 5.30
N LEU A 143 10.81 11.97 4.20
CA LEU A 143 11.09 12.67 2.94
C LEU A 143 10.53 14.10 2.89
N ILE A 144 9.71 14.44 3.88
CA ILE A 144 9.04 15.74 4.01
C ILE A 144 9.23 16.27 5.42
N SER A 145 9.22 17.59 5.56
CA SER A 145 9.16 18.23 6.88
C SER A 145 7.85 17.87 7.56
N ALA A 146 7.94 17.45 8.82
CA ALA A 146 6.77 17.27 9.67
C ALA A 146 6.21 18.59 10.22
N MET A 147 6.88 19.72 9.94
CA MET A 147 6.53 21.03 10.48
C MET A 147 6.57 22.09 9.38
N ASN A 148 5.56 22.96 9.37
CA ASN A 148 5.58 24.19 8.61
C ASN A 148 6.50 25.24 9.27
N GLU A 149 6.64 26.41 8.64
CA GLU A 149 7.47 27.52 9.14
C GLU A 149 7.02 28.09 10.49
N HIS A 150 5.80 27.76 10.94
CA HIS A 150 5.23 28.14 12.23
C HIS A 150 5.31 27.03 13.28
N GLY A 151 6.01 25.92 12.99
CA GLY A 151 6.15 24.79 13.92
C GLY A 151 4.87 23.95 14.08
N GLN A 152 3.90 24.09 13.17
CA GLN A 152 2.69 23.28 13.17
C GLN A 152 2.88 22.03 12.32
N CYS A 153 2.36 20.91 12.81
CA CYS A 153 2.32 19.65 12.09
C CYS A 153 0.95 19.45 11.43
N ASN A 154 0.93 18.96 10.19
CA ASN A 154 -0.28 18.46 9.56
C ASN A 154 -0.69 17.10 10.17
N TYR A 155 -1.96 16.73 10.05
CA TYR A 155 -2.50 15.46 10.56
C TYR A 155 -1.77 14.21 10.02
N TYR A 156 -1.12 14.34 8.86
CA TYR A 156 -0.41 13.24 8.20
C TYR A 156 1.10 13.23 8.46
N ASP A 157 1.62 14.24 9.15
CA ASP A 157 3.06 14.40 9.38
C ASP A 157 3.59 13.44 10.47
N ASP A 158 2.69 12.74 11.17
CA ASP A 158 3.01 11.67 12.10
C ASP A 158 3.30 10.33 11.42
N VAL A 159 3.11 10.20 10.10
CA VAL A 159 3.32 8.96 9.33
C VAL A 159 4.73 8.37 9.52
N PRO A 160 5.84 9.14 9.41
CA PRO A 160 7.18 8.62 9.69
C PRO A 160 7.38 8.19 11.14
N LEU A 161 6.75 8.89 12.10
CA LEU A 161 6.80 8.57 13.52
C LEU A 161 6.09 7.24 13.80
N LEU A 162 4.87 7.10 13.30
CA LEU A 162 4.07 5.87 13.40
C LEU A 162 4.81 4.65 12.82
N PHE A 163 5.53 4.83 11.71
CA PHE A 163 6.31 3.74 11.13
C PHE A 163 7.54 3.37 11.99
N GLY A 164 8.22 4.36 12.55
CA GLY A 164 9.38 4.14 13.42
C GLY A 164 9.01 3.40 14.70
N GLU A 165 7.90 3.80 15.34
CA GLU A 165 7.35 3.13 16.52
C GLU A 165 7.04 1.66 16.25
N LYS A 166 6.47 1.37 15.07
CA LYS A 166 6.02 0.02 14.73
C LYS A 166 7.14 -0.96 14.42
N ASN A 167 8.26 -0.48 13.88
CA ASN A 167 9.37 -1.33 13.43
C ASN A 167 10.58 -1.32 14.36
N SER A 168 10.45 -0.80 15.60
CA SER A 168 11.59 -0.56 16.50
C SER A 168 12.71 0.29 15.87
N GLY A 169 12.37 1.01 14.80
CA GLY A 169 13.32 1.60 13.86
C GLY A 169 13.77 2.98 14.32
N LYS A 170 15.09 3.21 14.31
CA LYS A 170 15.65 4.55 14.53
C LYS A 170 15.25 5.47 13.37
N ILE A 171 14.36 6.42 13.64
CA ILE A 171 13.97 7.48 12.70
C ILE A 171 15.18 8.40 12.46
N LEU A 172 15.50 8.62 11.20
CA LEU A 172 16.44 9.67 10.79
C LEU A 172 15.62 10.89 10.35
N PRO A 173 15.50 11.93 11.19
CA PRO A 173 14.77 13.13 10.81
C PRO A 173 15.49 13.83 9.66
N VAL A 174 14.74 14.27 8.65
CA VAL A 174 15.23 15.26 7.69
C VAL A 174 14.82 16.62 8.24
N ALA A 175 15.78 17.34 8.82
CA ALA A 175 15.59 18.74 9.19
C ALA A 175 15.66 19.59 7.92
N SER A 176 14.55 19.68 7.18
CA SER A 176 14.45 20.61 6.05
C SER A 176 13.00 21.02 5.85
N SER A 177 12.67 22.29 6.15
CA SER A 177 11.37 22.89 5.89
C SER A 177 11.06 22.88 4.38
N THR A 178 10.26 21.92 3.92
CA THR A 178 9.95 21.74 2.49
C THR A 178 9.00 22.81 1.94
N LEU A 179 8.29 23.53 2.80
CA LEU A 179 7.46 24.68 2.42
C LEU A 179 8.26 25.98 2.64
N CYS A 180 9.13 26.31 1.69
CA CYS A 180 9.72 27.65 1.61
C CYS A 180 9.02 28.39 0.46
N SER A 181 8.17 29.37 0.80
CA SER A 181 7.37 30.17 -0.14
C SER A 181 8.18 31.20 -0.94
N VAL A 182 9.52 31.10 -1.00
CA VAL A 182 10.39 32.07 -1.70
C VAL A 182 11.47 31.34 -2.52
N PRO A 183 11.54 31.51 -3.86
CA PRO A 183 12.48 30.79 -4.74
C PRO A 183 13.96 31.16 -4.59
N ARG A 184 14.34 32.08 -3.68
CA ARG A 184 15.68 32.69 -3.64
C ARG A 184 16.65 32.13 -2.59
N ARG A 185 16.27 31.16 -1.76
CA ARG A 185 17.16 30.60 -0.70
C ARG A 185 17.12 29.08 -0.65
N VAL A 186 17.66 28.42 -1.68
CA VAL A 186 17.84 26.96 -1.69
C VAL A 186 19.29 26.46 -1.45
N PRO A 187 20.40 27.23 -1.55
CA PRO A 187 21.71 26.59 -1.41
C PRO A 187 22.12 26.15 0.00
N ASN A 188 21.55 26.75 1.07
CA ASN A 188 22.16 26.67 2.41
C ASN A 188 21.37 25.86 3.47
N VAL A 189 20.17 25.35 3.19
CA VAL A 189 19.43 24.52 4.16
C VAL A 189 19.98 23.09 4.19
N VAL A 190 20.44 22.58 3.04
CA VAL A 190 21.09 21.25 2.92
C VAL A 190 22.44 21.18 3.66
N ASN A 191 23.03 22.34 3.98
CA ASN A 191 24.35 22.45 4.61
C ASN A 191 24.29 22.75 6.12
N GLN A 192 23.10 22.75 6.74
CA GLN A 192 23.00 22.86 8.19
C GLN A 192 23.36 21.53 8.85
N SER A 193 24.24 21.60 9.84
CA SER A 193 24.85 20.52 10.63
C SER A 193 23.87 19.56 11.34
N ILE A 194 22.57 19.70 11.11
CA ILE A 194 21.49 18.88 11.66
C ILE A 194 21.07 17.77 10.67
N VAL A 195 21.32 17.94 9.36
CA VAL A 195 21.10 16.87 8.37
C VAL A 195 22.33 15.96 8.38
N PRO A 196 22.25 14.70 8.85
CA PRO A 196 23.41 13.84 8.84
C PRO A 196 23.85 13.61 7.39
N GLN A 197 25.11 13.94 7.07
CA GLN A 197 25.77 13.59 5.79
C GLN A 197 25.74 12.07 5.47
N ARG A 198 25.26 11.25 6.42
CA ARG A 198 24.99 9.81 6.25
C ARG A 198 23.91 9.47 5.22
N LEU A 199 23.07 10.42 4.79
CA LEU A 199 22.11 10.18 3.70
C LEU A 199 22.78 9.88 2.34
N TYR A 200 24.07 10.21 2.19
CA TYR A 200 24.81 10.10 0.93
C TYR A 200 25.90 9.02 0.92
N ARG A 201 26.02 8.18 1.96
CA ARG A 201 27.00 7.09 1.99
C ARG A 201 26.32 5.72 1.96
N SER A 202 26.05 5.25 0.75
CA SER A 202 26.00 3.81 0.45
C SER A 202 27.45 3.31 0.33
N ALA A 203 27.72 2.11 0.84
CA ALA A 203 28.96 1.39 0.61
C ALA A 203 29.17 1.07 -0.88
#